data_AF-A0A4R0KS74-F1
#
_entry.id   AF-A0A4R0KS74-F1
#
_cell.length_a   1.000
_cell.length_b   1.000
_cell.length_c   1.000
_cell.angle_alpha   90.00
_cell.angle_beta   90.00
_cell.angle_gamma   90.00
#
_symmetry.space_group_name_H-M   'P 1'
#
loop_
_entity.id
_entity.type
_entity.pdbx_description
1 polymer ?
#
loop_
_entity_poly.entity_id
_entity_poly.type
_entity_poly.pdbx_seq_one_letter_code
_entity_poly.pdbx_strand_id
1 'polypeptide(L)'
;MFNGSAAAEKFVAAANGPRLRFTRDVGNIVMDTDNVERVSLNALGGADTVAVGDLRGTDVKNVDVDLGAQLNASGGDSAVDAVTVTGTAGRDHIRVSGSSGDVRVSGLKADVRLKDAEPTDQLRIDTLAGRDDVNTRRLAPGTISLSIL
;
A
#
# COMPACT_ATOMS: atom_id res chain seq x y z
N MET A 1 -5.98 12.79 2.30
CA MET A 1 -4.51 12.84 2.24
C MET A 1 -3.96 12.82 3.66
N PHE A 2 -2.90 12.08 3.90
CA PHE A 2 -2.17 12.00 5.15
C PHE A 2 -0.66 12.13 4.86
N ASN A 3 0.06 12.88 5.70
CA ASN A 3 1.51 13.03 5.60
C ASN A 3 2.16 12.42 6.83
N GLY A 4 3.13 11.54 6.62
CA GLY A 4 4.01 10.99 7.65
C GLY A 4 5.04 12.00 8.14
N SER A 5 6.13 11.49 8.70
CA SER A 5 7.27 12.25 9.17
C SER A 5 8.58 11.63 8.66
N ALA A 6 9.71 11.91 9.30
CA ALA A 6 11.00 11.30 8.95
C ALA A 6 11.36 10.13 9.89
N ALA A 7 10.36 9.57 10.57
CA ALA A 7 10.52 8.48 11.52
C ALA A 7 10.16 7.15 10.85
N ALA A 8 10.63 6.04 11.39
CA ALA A 8 10.10 4.73 11.00
C ALA A 8 8.67 4.59 11.56
N GLU A 9 7.70 4.52 10.67
CA GLU A 9 6.27 4.59 11.00
C GLU A 9 5.51 3.34 10.56
N LYS A 10 4.39 3.12 11.22
CA LYS A 10 3.44 2.08 10.86
C LYS A 10 2.09 2.66 10.53
N PHE A 11 1.71 2.51 9.26
CA PHE A 11 0.43 2.88 8.72
C PHE A 11 -0.45 1.66 8.50
N VAL A 12 -1.73 1.76 8.87
CA VAL A 12 -2.71 0.69 8.61
C VAL A 12 -3.98 1.29 8.05
N ALA A 13 -4.41 0.83 6.88
CA ALA A 13 -5.72 1.09 6.30
C ALA A 13 -6.55 -0.20 6.38
N ALA A 14 -7.62 -0.19 7.17
CA ALA A 14 -8.48 -1.35 7.38
C ALA A 14 -9.97 -0.97 7.35
N ALA A 15 -10.83 -1.91 6.96
CA ALA A 15 -12.27 -1.73 7.11
C ALA A 15 -12.70 -1.77 8.59
N ASN A 16 -13.62 -0.88 8.95
CA ASN A 16 -14.36 -0.87 10.20
C ASN A 16 -15.86 -0.87 9.87
N GLY A 17 -16.37 -2.05 9.50
CA GLY A 17 -17.69 -2.15 8.86
C GLY A 17 -17.68 -1.38 7.52
N PRO A 18 -18.62 -0.43 7.30
CA PRO A 18 -18.64 0.38 6.09
C PRO A 18 -17.59 1.50 6.05
N ARG A 19 -16.94 1.79 7.18
CA ARG A 19 -16.03 2.93 7.32
C ARG A 19 -14.58 2.50 7.14
N LEU A 20 -13.74 3.42 6.65
CA LEU A 20 -12.29 3.25 6.68
C LEU A 20 -11.76 3.64 8.05
N ARG A 21 -10.96 2.76 8.67
CA ARG A 21 -10.09 3.10 9.78
C ARG A 21 -8.64 3.17 9.29
N PHE A 22 -8.03 4.34 9.42
CA PHE A 22 -6.62 4.56 9.13
C PHE A 22 -5.87 4.91 10.42
N THR A 23 -4.71 4.30 10.65
CA THR A 23 -3.90 4.57 11.85
C THR A 23 -2.45 4.87 11.51
N ARG A 24 -1.79 5.63 12.39
CA ARG A 24 -0.33 5.77 12.47
C ARG A 24 0.11 5.52 13.92
N ASP A 25 1.14 4.72 14.13
CA ASP A 25 1.67 4.43 15.46
C ASP A 25 2.32 5.65 16.12
N VAL A 26 3.13 6.42 15.39
CA VAL A 26 3.76 7.63 15.91
C VAL A 26 2.69 8.70 16.17
N GLY A 27 2.58 9.13 17.42
CA GLY A 27 1.55 10.08 17.85
C GLY A 27 0.17 9.46 18.08
N ASN A 28 0.02 8.12 18.00
CA ASN A 28 -1.22 7.40 18.27
C ASN A 28 -2.42 7.90 17.44
N ILE A 29 -2.22 8.11 16.15
CA ILE A 29 -3.24 8.67 15.28
C ILE A 29 -4.25 7.60 14.89
N VAL A 30 -5.54 7.91 15.05
CA VAL A 30 -6.66 7.10 14.55
C VAL A 30 -7.63 8.00 13.82
N MET A 31 -7.86 7.70 12.55
CA MET A 31 -8.90 8.31 11.74
C MET A 31 -9.94 7.26 11.41
N ASP A 32 -11.21 7.60 11.61
CA ASP A 32 -12.36 6.76 11.23
C ASP A 32 -13.28 7.57 10.32
N THR A 33 -13.27 7.24 9.02
CA THR A 33 -13.88 8.06 7.97
C THR A 33 -14.92 7.26 7.19
N ASP A 34 -16.00 7.92 6.82
CA ASP A 34 -17.05 7.36 5.97
C ASP A 34 -17.05 8.06 4.60
N ASN A 35 -17.53 7.38 3.55
CA ASN A 35 -17.62 7.89 2.18
C ASN A 35 -16.29 8.37 1.55
N VAL A 36 -15.14 7.92 2.07
CA VAL A 36 -13.83 8.23 1.47
C VAL A 36 -13.54 7.24 0.35
N GLU A 37 -13.40 7.71 -0.90
CA GLU A 37 -13.05 6.83 -2.02
C GLU A 37 -11.54 6.77 -2.31
N ARG A 38 -10.76 7.74 -1.85
CA ARG A 38 -9.30 7.81 -2.06
C ARG A 38 -8.53 8.10 -0.78
N VAL A 39 -7.58 7.22 -0.49
CA VAL A 39 -6.53 7.44 0.50
C VAL A 39 -5.27 7.84 -0.26
N SER A 40 -4.61 8.90 0.20
CA SER A 40 -3.29 9.30 -0.29
C SER A 40 -2.40 9.45 0.92
N LEU A 41 -1.34 8.66 0.99
CA LEU A 41 -0.34 8.65 2.05
C LEU A 41 1.00 9.08 1.44
N ASN A 42 1.60 10.13 1.98
CA ASN A 42 3.01 10.43 1.77
C ASN A 42 3.76 9.90 2.98
N ALA A 43 4.51 8.81 2.83
CA ALA A 43 5.27 8.13 3.87
C ALA A 43 6.38 9.05 4.41
N LEU A 44 7.14 9.64 3.46
CA LEU A 44 8.30 10.48 3.69
C LEU A 44 9.52 9.65 4.12
N GLY A 45 10.31 10.12 5.08
CA GLY A 45 11.59 9.48 5.39
C GLY A 45 11.45 8.42 6.49
N GLY A 46 12.34 7.43 6.49
CA GLY A 46 12.38 6.38 7.50
C GLY A 46 11.91 5.05 6.93
N ALA A 47 12.26 3.96 7.61
CA ALA A 47 11.84 2.62 7.19
C ALA A 47 10.38 2.37 7.60
N ASP A 48 9.46 2.63 6.69
CA ASP A 48 8.03 2.63 6.95
C ASP A 48 7.37 1.28 6.66
N THR A 49 6.30 1.01 7.39
CA THR A 49 5.45 -0.17 7.17
C THR A 49 4.03 0.28 6.86
N VAL A 50 3.51 -0.12 5.70
CA VAL A 50 2.15 0.21 5.26
C VAL A 50 1.35 -1.06 5.06
N ALA A 51 0.29 -1.25 5.85
CA ALA A 51 -0.64 -2.36 5.69
C ALA A 51 -1.96 -1.87 5.09
N VAL A 52 -2.29 -2.36 3.89
CA VAL A 52 -3.59 -2.19 3.26
C VAL A 52 -4.35 -3.51 3.38
N GLY A 53 -5.33 -3.55 4.28
CA GLY A 53 -6.18 -4.73 4.50
C GLY A 53 -7.24 -4.92 3.42
N ASP A 54 -8.10 -5.91 3.60
CA ASP A 54 -9.32 -6.05 2.80
C ASP A 54 -10.28 -4.89 3.05
N LEU A 55 -10.43 -4.01 2.06
CA LEU A 55 -11.28 -2.82 2.13
C LEU A 55 -12.68 -3.04 1.53
N ARG A 56 -13.09 -4.27 1.16
CA ARG A 56 -14.37 -4.54 0.47
C ARG A 56 -15.59 -3.91 1.11
N GLY A 57 -15.60 -3.82 2.44
CA GLY A 57 -16.68 -3.19 3.22
C GLY A 57 -16.82 -1.68 3.04
N THR A 58 -15.78 -0.97 2.60
CA THR A 58 -15.75 0.50 2.55
C THR A 58 -15.98 1.06 1.14
N ASP A 59 -16.03 2.39 1.00
CA ASP A 59 -16.11 3.05 -0.31
C ASP A 59 -14.76 3.24 -1.00
N VAL A 60 -13.65 2.94 -0.31
CA VAL A 60 -12.30 3.16 -0.83
C VAL A 60 -12.08 2.38 -2.13
N LYS A 61 -11.64 3.10 -3.17
CA LYS A 61 -11.29 2.56 -4.50
C LYS A 61 -9.81 2.72 -4.81
N ASN A 62 -9.15 3.71 -4.22
CA ASN A 62 -7.73 3.96 -4.44
C ASN A 62 -7.02 4.18 -3.12
N VAL A 63 -5.87 3.51 -2.97
CA VAL A 63 -4.88 3.81 -1.94
C VAL A 63 -3.58 4.14 -2.68
N ASP A 64 -3.23 5.42 -2.69
CA ASP A 64 -1.98 5.90 -3.27
C ASP A 64 -0.98 6.09 -2.12
N VAL A 65 0.14 5.37 -2.17
CA VAL A 65 1.24 5.42 -1.19
C VAL A 65 2.47 5.97 -1.91
N ASP A 66 3.00 7.06 -1.42
CA ASP A 66 4.21 7.69 -1.90
C ASP A 66 5.33 7.41 -0.89
N LEU A 67 6.34 6.65 -1.32
CA LEU A 67 7.52 6.25 -0.54
C LEU A 67 8.68 7.25 -0.72
N GLY A 68 8.41 8.40 -1.36
CA GLY A 68 9.42 9.41 -1.64
C GLY A 68 9.83 10.21 -0.42
N ALA A 69 11.08 10.67 -0.41
CA ALA A 69 11.68 11.42 0.70
C ALA A 69 11.05 12.80 0.96
N GLN A 70 10.38 13.37 -0.03
CA GLN A 70 9.96 14.78 -0.02
C GLN A 70 8.59 14.98 -0.67
N LEU A 71 7.79 15.85 -0.06
CA LEU A 71 6.49 16.24 -0.62
C LEU A 71 6.66 16.96 -1.97
N ASN A 72 5.92 16.50 -2.97
CA ASN A 72 5.87 17.07 -4.32
C ASN A 72 7.21 17.02 -5.08
N ALA A 73 8.06 16.06 -4.76
CA ALA A 73 9.28 15.76 -5.49
C ALA A 73 9.30 14.25 -5.83
N SER A 74 10.24 13.84 -6.68
CA SER A 74 10.47 12.43 -7.00
C SER A 74 11.81 11.99 -6.43
N GLY A 75 11.90 10.71 -6.07
CA GLY A 75 13.05 10.08 -5.44
C GLY A 75 12.68 9.45 -4.11
N GLY A 76 13.00 8.16 -3.97
CA GLY A 76 12.91 7.43 -2.71
C GLY A 76 13.82 8.02 -1.63
N ASP A 77 13.65 7.55 -0.41
CA ASP A 77 14.30 8.08 0.79
C ASP A 77 15.56 7.28 1.21
N SER A 78 15.90 6.23 0.45
CA SER A 78 16.97 5.28 0.73
C SER A 78 16.80 4.46 2.01
N ALA A 79 15.60 4.47 2.61
CA ALA A 79 15.21 3.51 3.62
C ALA A 79 14.68 2.23 2.95
N VAL A 80 14.28 1.27 3.78
CA VAL A 80 13.68 0.03 3.29
C VAL A 80 12.25 0.01 3.79
N ASP A 81 11.33 0.34 2.89
CA ASP A 81 9.91 0.35 3.19
C ASP A 81 9.27 -1.01 2.94
N ALA A 82 8.21 -1.30 3.67
CA ALA A 82 7.44 -2.52 3.52
C ALA A 82 5.95 -2.24 3.36
N VAL A 83 5.42 -2.54 2.18
CA VAL A 83 3.99 -2.45 1.90
C VAL A 83 3.38 -3.85 1.82
N THR A 84 2.34 -4.09 2.61
CA THR A 84 1.53 -5.31 2.53
C THR A 84 0.15 -4.98 2.00
N VAL A 85 -0.26 -5.68 0.94
CA VAL A 85 -1.63 -5.62 0.40
C VAL A 85 -2.30 -6.97 0.64
N THR A 86 -3.39 -6.95 1.38
CA THR A 86 -4.12 -8.17 1.78
C THR A 86 -5.30 -8.41 0.87
N GLY A 87 -5.40 -9.62 0.33
CA GLY A 87 -6.54 -10.13 -0.41
C GLY A 87 -7.71 -10.50 0.49
N THR A 88 -8.50 -11.47 0.04
CA THR A 88 -9.70 -11.97 0.72
C THR A 88 -9.50 -13.44 1.07
N ALA A 89 -10.37 -14.01 1.93
CA ALA A 89 -10.38 -15.46 2.15
C ALA A 89 -11.05 -16.24 1.00
N GLY A 90 -11.43 -15.56 -0.09
CA GLY A 90 -12.02 -16.13 -1.27
C GLY A 90 -11.03 -16.14 -2.42
N ARG A 91 -11.49 -16.54 -3.62
CA ARG A 91 -10.65 -16.51 -4.82
C ARG A 91 -10.40 -15.08 -5.29
N ASP A 92 -9.14 -14.68 -5.33
CA ASP A 92 -8.69 -13.39 -5.85
C ASP A 92 -7.99 -13.51 -7.21
N HIS A 93 -8.11 -12.45 -8.00
CA HIS A 93 -7.44 -12.27 -9.28
C HIS A 93 -6.64 -10.96 -9.26
N ILE A 94 -5.41 -11.04 -8.79
CA ILE A 94 -4.56 -9.89 -8.52
C ILE A 94 -3.61 -9.67 -9.69
N ARG A 95 -3.40 -8.40 -10.06
CA ARG A 95 -2.33 -8.01 -10.98
C ARG A 95 -1.38 -7.07 -10.27
N VAL A 96 -0.10 -7.38 -10.35
CA VAL A 96 1.00 -6.50 -9.96
C VAL A 96 1.73 -6.05 -11.23
N SER A 97 1.86 -4.75 -11.40
CA SER A 97 2.52 -4.15 -12.56
C SER A 97 3.24 -2.87 -12.16
N GLY A 98 4.28 -2.48 -12.91
CA GLY A 98 5.05 -1.30 -12.54
C GLY A 98 6.42 -1.24 -13.21
N SER A 99 7.04 -0.08 -13.11
CA SER A 99 8.41 0.20 -13.56
C SER A 99 8.88 1.52 -12.98
N SER A 100 10.19 1.70 -12.82
CA SER A 100 10.80 3.00 -12.49
C SER A 100 10.21 3.66 -11.23
N GLY A 101 10.02 2.87 -10.16
CA GLY A 101 9.48 3.33 -8.87
C GLY A 101 7.96 3.41 -8.78
N ASP A 102 7.24 3.30 -9.91
CA ASP A 102 5.79 3.16 -9.89
C ASP A 102 5.41 1.66 -9.80
N VAL A 103 4.58 1.31 -8.82
CA VAL A 103 3.99 -0.02 -8.69
C VAL A 103 2.48 0.09 -8.54
N ARG A 104 1.74 -0.85 -9.11
CA ARG A 104 0.29 -0.92 -9.00
C ARG A 104 -0.15 -2.34 -8.72
N VAL A 105 -0.96 -2.50 -7.68
CA VAL A 105 -1.71 -3.70 -7.32
C VAL A 105 -3.18 -3.43 -7.63
N SER A 106 -3.79 -4.27 -8.46
CA SER A 106 -5.20 -4.16 -8.85
C SER A 106 -5.90 -5.52 -8.80
N GLY A 107 -7.24 -5.50 -8.82
CA GLY A 107 -8.07 -6.71 -8.79
C GLY A 107 -8.69 -7.02 -7.42
N LEU A 108 -8.33 -6.24 -6.40
CA LEU A 108 -9.01 -6.19 -5.10
C LEU A 108 -10.02 -5.03 -5.07
N LYS A 109 -10.68 -4.81 -3.93
CA LYS A 109 -11.62 -3.68 -3.77
C LYS A 109 -11.00 -2.33 -4.09
N ALA A 110 -9.83 -2.09 -3.50
CA ALA A 110 -9.07 -0.88 -3.71
C ALA A 110 -7.85 -1.21 -4.56
N ASP A 111 -7.60 -0.41 -5.57
CA ASP A 111 -6.31 -0.44 -6.24
C ASP A 111 -5.28 0.27 -5.35
N VAL A 112 -4.15 -0.39 -5.13
CA VAL A 112 -3.02 0.20 -4.43
C VAL A 112 -1.99 0.66 -5.45
N ARG A 113 -1.54 1.91 -5.34
CA ARG A 113 -0.43 2.45 -6.14
C ARG A 113 0.70 2.84 -5.22
N LEU A 114 1.91 2.43 -5.54
CA LEU A 114 3.14 2.89 -4.91
C LEU A 114 3.84 3.83 -5.89
N LYS A 115 4.41 4.90 -5.35
CA LYS A 115 5.31 5.81 -6.05
C LYS A 115 6.65 5.87 -5.34
N ASP A 116 7.67 6.23 -6.11
CA ASP A 116 9.03 6.43 -5.63
C ASP A 116 9.60 5.19 -4.90
N ALA A 117 9.06 4.01 -5.22
CA ALA A 117 9.54 2.75 -4.69
C ALA A 117 10.97 2.46 -5.17
N GLU A 118 11.79 1.95 -4.28
CA GLU A 118 13.16 1.57 -4.52
C GLU A 118 13.29 0.05 -4.66
N PRO A 119 14.33 -0.46 -5.37
CA PRO A 119 14.53 -1.90 -5.54
C PRO A 119 14.67 -2.66 -4.21
N THR A 120 15.06 -1.96 -3.14
CA THR A 120 15.22 -2.49 -1.78
C THR A 120 13.91 -2.58 -1.02
N ASP A 121 12.88 -1.82 -1.40
CA ASP A 121 11.57 -1.85 -0.77
C ASP A 121 10.88 -3.19 -1.01
N GLN A 122 9.94 -3.48 -0.12
CA GLN A 122 9.25 -4.76 -0.07
C GLN A 122 7.77 -4.56 -0.35
N LEU A 123 7.28 -5.16 -1.42
CA LEU A 123 5.85 -5.36 -1.63
C LEU A 123 5.51 -6.81 -1.31
N ARG A 124 4.59 -6.99 -0.38
CA ARG A 124 4.00 -8.27 -0.03
C ARG A 124 2.54 -8.31 -0.46
N ILE A 125 2.18 -9.32 -1.25
CA ILE A 125 0.79 -9.67 -1.52
C ILE A 125 0.42 -10.83 -0.61
N ASP A 126 -0.47 -10.60 0.34
CA ASP A 126 -0.99 -11.65 1.23
C ASP A 126 -2.33 -12.12 0.69
N THR A 127 -2.33 -13.25 -0.03
CA THR A 127 -3.54 -13.74 -0.71
C THR A 127 -4.51 -14.45 0.23
N LEU A 128 -4.09 -14.74 1.46
CA LEU A 128 -4.85 -15.50 2.45
C LEU A 128 -5.27 -16.89 1.94
N ALA A 129 -6.46 -17.35 2.31
CA ALA A 129 -7.01 -18.59 1.82
C ALA A 129 -7.74 -18.33 0.50
N GLY A 130 -7.71 -19.29 -0.41
CA GLY A 130 -8.31 -19.11 -1.71
C GLY A 130 -7.60 -19.95 -2.76
N ARG A 131 -8.10 -19.87 -3.99
CA ARG A 131 -7.34 -20.35 -5.16
C ARG A 131 -7.00 -19.14 -6.01
N ASP A 132 -5.97 -18.45 -5.58
CA ASP A 132 -5.65 -17.12 -6.06
C ASP A 132 -4.78 -17.16 -7.31
N ASP A 133 -4.92 -16.14 -8.15
CA ASP A 133 -4.06 -15.90 -9.30
C ASP A 133 -3.43 -14.52 -9.14
N VAL A 134 -2.10 -14.48 -9.04
CA VAL A 134 -1.33 -13.24 -8.98
C VAL A 134 -0.48 -13.11 -10.24
N ASN A 135 -0.87 -12.21 -11.13
CA ASN A 135 -0.16 -11.96 -12.38
C ASN A 135 0.83 -10.80 -12.24
N THR A 136 2.12 -11.12 -12.34
CA THR A 136 3.24 -10.18 -12.16
C THR A 136 3.99 -9.87 -13.46
N ARG A 137 3.53 -10.38 -14.62
CA ARG A 137 4.26 -10.29 -15.91
C ARG A 137 4.51 -8.86 -16.40
N ARG A 138 3.86 -7.87 -15.81
CA ARG A 138 3.99 -6.44 -16.15
C ARG A 138 4.70 -5.64 -15.06
N LEU A 139 5.35 -6.30 -14.10
CA LEU A 139 6.26 -5.68 -13.16
C LEU A 139 7.68 -5.79 -13.73
N ALA A 140 8.32 -4.65 -13.99
CA ALA A 140 9.69 -4.63 -14.46
C ALA A 140 10.64 -5.15 -13.36
N PRO A 141 11.63 -6.00 -13.70
CA PRO A 141 12.62 -6.47 -12.74
C PRO A 141 13.33 -5.31 -12.04
N GLY A 142 13.63 -5.48 -10.74
CA GLY A 142 14.32 -4.47 -9.96
C GLY A 142 13.47 -3.23 -9.64
N THR A 143 12.16 -3.23 -9.89
CA THR A 143 11.28 -2.11 -9.46
C THR A 143 11.08 -2.12 -7.95
N ILE A 144 10.81 -3.29 -7.36
CA ILE A 144 10.56 -3.50 -5.94
C ILE A 144 10.79 -4.98 -5.63
N SER A 145 11.16 -5.33 -4.40
CA SER A 145 11.22 -6.72 -3.94
C SER A 145 9.79 -7.25 -3.70
N LEU A 146 9.29 -8.08 -4.62
CA LEU A 146 7.94 -8.64 -4.54
C LEU A 146 7.93 -10.03 -3.88
N SER A 147 7.06 -10.22 -2.91
CA SER A 147 6.70 -11.53 -2.34
C SER A 147 5.19 -11.78 -2.42
N ILE A 148 4.80 -13.04 -2.62
CA ILE A 148 3.41 -13.49 -2.68
C ILE A 148 3.27 -14.63 -1.68
N LEU A 149 2.32 -14.51 -0.75
CA LEU A 149 2.02 -15.51 0.28
C LEU A 149 0.62 -16.10 0.13
#